data_AF-A0A964LFA0-F1
#
_entry.id   AF-A0A964LFA0-F1
#
_cell.length_a   1.000
_cell.length_b   1.000
_cell.length_c   1.000
_cell.angle_alpha   90.00
_cell.angle_beta   90.00
_cell.angle_gamma   90.00
#
_symmetry.space_group_name_H-M   'P 1'
#
loop_
_entity.id
_entity.type
_entity.pdbx_description
1 polymer ?
#
loop_
_entity_poly.entity_id
_entity_poly.type
_entity_poly.pdbx_seq_one_letter_code
_entity_poly.pdbx_strand_id
1 'polypeptide(L)'
;MPTLSELLSRKIAPEAIDPHCPSVVTLSAPILPRTNKADGQYEAEVFNLLLANKVSLGIKTVMMFTALRVDGAVELIDGRRLIVEVKFRMNWEQACKAEWEFRTFMKRTDVRPFPVDGGLVVFDEFSGDWAR
;
A
#
# COMPACT_ATOMS: atom_id res chain seq x y z
N MET A 1 -18.48 28.41 -25.36
CA MET A 1 -18.12 27.49 -24.25
C MET A 1 -19.40 27.04 -23.58
N PRO A 2 -19.55 25.76 -23.22
CA PRO A 2 -20.77 25.30 -22.56
C PRO A 2 -20.92 25.97 -21.19
N THR A 3 -22.15 26.31 -20.82
CA THR A 3 -22.53 26.81 -19.50
C THR A 3 -22.47 25.71 -18.46
N LEU A 4 -22.44 26.07 -17.17
CA LEU A 4 -22.44 25.11 -16.06
C LEU A 4 -23.68 24.20 -16.08
N SER A 5 -24.85 24.75 -16.43
CA SER A 5 -26.10 23.99 -16.56
C SER A 5 -26.02 22.94 -17.67
N GLU A 6 -25.40 23.30 -18.80
CA GLU A 6 -25.15 22.39 -19.94
C GLU A 6 -24.12 21.30 -19.62
N LEU A 7 -23.23 21.51 -18.65
CA LEU A 7 -22.29 20.49 -18.19
C LEU A 7 -22.96 19.49 -17.25
N LEU A 8 -23.78 19.98 -16.30
CA LEU A 8 -24.47 19.15 -15.30
C LEU A 8 -25.61 18.30 -15.88
N SER A 9 -26.22 18.75 -16.98
CA SER A 9 -27.29 18.04 -17.69
C SER A 9 -26.78 16.93 -18.62
N ARG A 10 -25.46 16.80 -18.81
CA ARG A 10 -24.89 15.71 -19.61
C ARG A 10 -25.07 14.40 -18.87
N LYS A 11 -25.69 13.43 -19.54
CA LYS A 11 -25.61 12.02 -19.13
C LYS A 11 -24.20 11.51 -19.42
N ILE A 12 -23.31 11.66 -18.44
CA ILE A 12 -22.00 11.01 -18.46
C ILE A 12 -22.25 9.57 -18.02
N ALA A 13 -22.21 8.63 -18.96
CA ALA A 13 -22.03 7.23 -18.60
C ALA A 13 -20.57 7.11 -18.15
N PRO A 14 -20.29 6.67 -16.90
CA PRO A 14 -18.92 6.43 -16.49
C PRO A 14 -18.32 5.40 -17.46
N GLU A 15 -17.08 5.64 -17.90
CA GLU A 15 -16.32 4.60 -18.59
C GLU A 15 -16.32 3.34 -17.73
N ALA A 16 -16.42 2.18 -18.38
CA ALA A 16 -16.27 0.91 -17.69
C ALA A 16 -14.84 0.87 -17.12
N ILE A 17 -14.72 1.21 -15.84
CA ILE A 17 -13.49 1.00 -15.08
C ILE A 17 -13.33 -0.51 -15.02
N ASP A 18 -12.33 -1.05 -15.71
CA ASP A 18 -11.93 -2.43 -15.52
C ASP A 18 -11.59 -2.57 -14.02
N PRO A 19 -12.39 -3.32 -13.23
CA PRO A 19 -12.12 -3.42 -11.82
C PRO A 19 -10.82 -4.21 -11.70
N HIS A 20 -9.71 -3.50 -11.43
CA HIS A 20 -8.48 -4.16 -11.03
C HIS A 20 -8.82 -5.03 -9.82
N CYS A 21 -8.95 -6.33 -10.07
CA CYS A 21 -9.37 -7.27 -9.06
C CYS A 21 -8.30 -7.26 -7.96
N PRO A 22 -8.66 -6.93 -6.71
CA PRO A 22 -7.69 -6.90 -5.63
C PRO A 22 -7.05 -8.28 -5.51
N SER A 23 -5.73 -8.32 -5.45
CA SER A 23 -4.99 -9.57 -5.34
C SER A 23 -3.96 -9.52 -4.23
N VAL A 24 -3.72 -10.68 -3.63
CA VAL A 24 -2.73 -10.90 -2.57
C VAL A 24 -1.79 -12.00 -3.04
N VAL A 25 -0.51 -11.68 -3.13
CA VAL A 25 0.54 -12.60 -3.58
C VAL A 25 1.50 -12.85 -2.43
N THR A 26 1.60 -14.09 -1.98
CA THR A 26 2.65 -14.50 -1.05
C THR A 26 3.97 -14.62 -1.80
N LEU A 27 5.00 -13.94 -1.33
CA LEU A 27 6.32 -13.96 -1.95
C LEU A 27 7.09 -15.21 -1.53
N SER A 28 7.51 -15.99 -2.52
CA SER A 28 8.43 -17.13 -2.36
C SER A 28 9.81 -16.87 -2.99
N ALA A 29 9.92 -15.84 -3.83
CA ALA A 29 11.13 -15.44 -4.53
C ALA A 29 11.17 -13.91 -4.68
N PRO A 30 12.36 -13.32 -4.93
CA PRO A 30 12.50 -11.90 -5.19
C PRO A 30 11.65 -11.45 -6.39
N ILE A 31 11.16 -10.22 -6.32
CA ILE A 31 10.31 -9.60 -7.34
C ILE A 31 11.07 -8.54 -8.13
N LEU A 32 10.56 -8.27 -9.33
CA LEU A 32 10.97 -7.12 -10.13
C LEU A 32 10.11 -5.90 -9.79
N PRO A 33 10.65 -4.67 -9.95
CA PRO A 33 9.88 -3.44 -9.84
C PRO A 33 8.65 -3.43 -10.75
N ARG A 34 7.51 -2.96 -10.23
CA ARG A 34 6.28 -2.79 -11.03
C ARG A 34 6.41 -1.66 -12.06
N THR A 35 7.28 -0.69 -11.78
CA THR A 35 7.55 0.45 -12.66
C THR A 35 9.05 0.75 -12.68
N ASN A 36 9.50 1.46 -13.72
CA ASN A 36 10.88 1.94 -13.81
C ASN A 36 11.12 3.25 -13.04
N LYS A 37 10.14 3.72 -12.27
CA LYS A 37 10.27 4.92 -11.44
C LYS A 37 10.90 4.55 -10.10
N ALA A 38 11.51 5.54 -9.44
CA ALA A 38 12.20 5.34 -8.16
C ALA A 38 11.31 4.77 -7.05
N ASP A 39 10.04 5.19 -7.01
CA ASP A 39 9.05 4.66 -6.07
C ASP A 39 8.77 3.16 -6.28
N GLY A 40 8.59 2.75 -7.53
CA GLY A 40 8.39 1.34 -7.87
C GLY A 40 9.63 0.46 -7.66
N GLN A 41 10.83 1.04 -7.84
CA GLN A 41 12.09 0.36 -7.53
C GLN A 41 12.25 0.16 -6.03
N TYR A 42 12.04 1.23 -5.25
CA TYR A 42 12.14 1.20 -3.80
C TYR A 42 11.11 0.24 -3.16
N GLU A 43 9.87 0.22 -3.65
CA GLU A 43 8.85 -0.75 -3.22
C GLU A 43 9.38 -2.19 -3.36
N ALA A 44 9.92 -2.54 -4.53
CA ALA A 44 10.47 -3.87 -4.78
C ALA A 44 11.68 -4.17 -3.90
N GLU A 45 12.57 -3.20 -3.68
CA GLU A 45 13.73 -3.34 -2.79
C GLU A 45 13.31 -3.65 -1.35
N VAL A 46 12.33 -2.93 -0.81
CA VAL A 46 11.80 -3.17 0.54
C VAL A 46 11.23 -4.59 0.67
N PHE A 47 10.38 -5.01 -0.26
CA PHE A 47 9.79 -6.36 -0.21
C PHE A 47 10.86 -7.46 -0.38
N ASN A 48 11.84 -7.25 -1.24
CA ASN A 48 12.97 -8.16 -1.41
C ASN A 48 13.83 -8.24 -0.15
N LEU A 49 14.06 -7.12 0.53
CA LEU A 49 14.79 -7.07 1.80
C LEU A 49 14.05 -7.82 2.91
N LEU A 50 12.74 -7.58 3.05
CA LEU A 50 11.89 -8.30 4.01
C LEU A 50 11.90 -9.81 3.74
N LEU A 51 11.81 -10.21 2.46
CA LEU A 51 11.86 -11.62 2.06
C LEU A 51 13.21 -12.27 2.37
N ALA A 52 14.31 -11.60 2.00
CA ALA A 52 15.67 -12.09 2.20
C ALA A 52 16.02 -12.23 3.69
N ASN A 53 15.47 -11.37 4.54
CA ASN A 53 15.74 -11.33 5.98
C ASN A 53 14.59 -11.89 6.82
N LYS A 54 13.64 -12.63 6.22
CA LYS A 54 12.41 -13.03 6.93
C LYS A 54 12.69 -13.77 8.23
N VAL A 55 13.69 -14.67 8.24
CA VAL A 55 14.03 -15.48 9.42
C VAL A 55 14.59 -14.62 10.54
N SER A 56 15.55 -13.73 10.24
CA SER A 56 16.17 -12.85 11.23
C SER A 56 15.19 -11.81 11.79
N LEU A 57 14.21 -11.40 10.99
CA LEU A 57 13.17 -10.45 11.38
C LEU A 57 11.96 -11.11 12.08
N GLY A 58 11.95 -12.43 12.25
CA GLY A 58 10.80 -13.15 12.83
C GLY A 58 9.55 -13.11 11.95
N ILE A 59 9.72 -12.97 10.64
CA ILE A 59 8.67 -12.97 9.63
C ILE A 59 8.49 -14.40 9.09
N LYS A 60 7.27 -14.91 9.19
CA LYS A 60 6.84 -16.17 8.61
C LYS A 60 6.54 -16.02 7.11
N THR A 61 5.80 -14.99 6.74
CA THR A 61 5.30 -14.78 5.38
C THR A 61 5.37 -13.30 5.00
N VAL A 62 5.77 -13.01 3.76
CA VAL A 62 5.69 -11.68 3.14
C VAL A 62 4.64 -11.73 2.03
N MET A 63 3.71 -10.78 2.02
CA MET A 63 2.63 -10.69 1.05
C MET A 63 2.64 -9.33 0.39
N MET A 64 2.55 -9.30 -0.94
CA MET A 64 2.29 -8.09 -1.72
C MET A 64 0.84 -8.01 -2.12
N PHE A 65 0.29 -6.80 -2.07
CA PHE A 65 -1.07 -6.52 -2.48
C PHE A 65 -1.08 -5.73 -3.79
N THR A 66 -2.07 -5.98 -4.64
CA THR A 66 -2.36 -5.16 -5.82
C THR A 66 -3.79 -4.66 -5.75
N ALA A 67 -4.01 -3.40 -6.14
CA ALA A 67 -5.32 -2.76 -6.12
C ALA A 67 -6.00 -2.75 -4.74
N LEU A 68 -5.19 -2.82 -3.67
CA LEU A 68 -5.61 -2.58 -2.29
C LEU A 68 -5.06 -1.23 -1.82
N ARG A 69 -5.57 -0.74 -0.69
CA ARG A 69 -5.22 0.56 -0.11
C ARG A 69 -3.82 0.61 0.50
N VAL A 70 -3.21 -0.55 0.71
CA VAL A 70 -1.87 -0.70 1.28
C VAL A 70 -1.05 -1.61 0.38
N ASP A 71 0.28 -1.46 0.43
CA ASP A 71 1.19 -2.14 -0.51
C ASP A 71 1.34 -3.64 -0.21
N GLY A 72 1.18 -4.07 1.04
CA GLY A 72 1.28 -5.47 1.42
C GLY A 72 1.04 -5.77 2.89
N ALA A 73 1.52 -6.92 3.33
CA ALA A 73 1.51 -7.34 4.72
C ALA A 73 2.62 -8.35 5.03
N VAL A 74 2.97 -8.45 6.31
CA VAL A 74 3.83 -9.51 6.85
C VAL A 74 3.09 -10.29 7.92
N GLU A 75 3.23 -11.61 7.92
CA GLU A 75 2.82 -12.48 9.03
C GLU A 75 4.07 -12.83 9.85
N LEU A 76 4.02 -12.58 11.15
CA LEU A 76 5.08 -12.89 12.09
C LEU A 76 4.99 -14.34 12.57
N ILE A 77 6.08 -14.88 13.08
CA ILE A 77 6.14 -16.25 13.60
C ILE A 77 5.21 -16.49 14.80
N ASP A 78 4.84 -15.45 15.53
CA ASP A 78 3.89 -15.51 16.65
C ASP A 78 2.42 -15.42 16.20
N GLY A 79 2.18 -15.38 14.89
CA GLY A 79 0.84 -15.33 14.29
C GLY A 79 0.26 -13.94 14.11
N ARG A 80 0.93 -12.88 14.62
CA ARG A 80 0.51 -11.50 14.35
C ARG A 80 0.73 -11.14 12.89
N ARG A 81 -0.11 -10.25 12.37
CA ARG A 81 -0.03 -9.74 11.00
C ARG A 81 0.04 -8.23 10.98
N LEU A 82 1.04 -7.69 10.29
CA LEU A 82 1.21 -6.24 10.13
C LEU A 82 0.99 -5.87 8.66
N ILE A 83 0.16 -4.87 8.40
CA ILE A 83 0.08 -4.27 7.05
C ILE A 83 1.34 -3.44 6.79
N VAL A 84 1.81 -3.46 5.55
CA VAL A 84 3.02 -2.74 5.13
C VAL A 84 2.64 -1.67 4.13
N GLU A 85 3.11 -0.46 4.37
CA GLU A 85 3.08 0.66 3.44
C GLU A 85 4.51 1.11 3.13
N VAL A 86 4.83 1.28 1.85
CA VAL A 86 6.15 1.68 1.38
C VAL A 86 6.05 3.05 0.72
N LYS A 87 6.83 4.02 1.21
CA LYS A 87 6.91 5.37 0.63
C LYS A 87 8.36 5.71 0.36
N PHE A 88 8.73 5.89 -0.92
CA PHE A 88 10.11 6.29 -1.24
C PHE A 88 10.50 7.62 -0.58
N ARG A 89 9.65 8.64 -0.70
CA ARG A 89 9.81 9.90 0.03
C ARG A 89 8.61 10.14 0.90
N MET A 90 8.87 10.52 2.14
CA MET A 90 7.86 10.73 3.15
C MET A 90 7.93 12.16 3.73
N ASN A 91 6.77 12.72 4.03
CA ASN A 91 6.59 13.97 4.75
C ASN A 91 5.39 13.85 5.70
N TRP A 92 5.09 14.92 6.44
CA TRP A 92 3.98 14.91 7.40
C TRP A 92 2.60 14.67 6.77
N GLU A 93 2.35 15.22 5.58
CA GLU A 93 1.10 14.98 4.85
C GLU A 93 0.95 13.50 4.46
N GLN A 94 2.03 12.90 3.95
CA GLN A 94 2.08 11.49 3.58
C GLN A 94 1.97 10.57 4.79
N ALA A 95 2.52 10.97 5.96
CA ALA A 95 2.34 10.24 7.22
C ALA A 95 0.88 10.23 7.66
N CYS A 96 0.21 11.38 7.65
CA CYS A 96 -1.22 11.47 7.93
C CYS A 96 -2.05 10.66 6.92
N LYS A 97 -1.66 10.67 5.65
CA LYS A 97 -2.34 9.90 4.61
C LYS A 97 -2.17 8.39 4.81
N ALA A 98 -0.97 7.91 5.13
CA ALA A 98 -0.71 6.50 5.41
C ALA A 98 -1.55 6.01 6.62
N GLU A 99 -1.66 6.83 7.66
CA GLU A 99 -2.52 6.56 8.82
C GLU A 99 -3.99 6.41 8.42
N TRP A 100 -4.49 7.33 7.59
CA TRP A 100 -5.85 7.26 7.07
C TRP A 100 -6.08 6.04 6.18
N GLU A 101 -5.11 5.68 5.33
CA GLU A 101 -5.13 4.49 4.46
C GLU A 101 -5.21 3.21 5.31
N PHE A 102 -4.40 3.10 6.37
CA PHE A 102 -4.45 2.01 7.34
C PHE A 102 -5.80 1.90 8.04
N ARG A 103 -6.30 3.00 8.63
CA ARG A 103 -7.62 3.00 9.28
C ARG A 103 -8.72 2.60 8.31
N THR A 104 -8.65 3.05 7.07
CA THR A 104 -9.65 2.75 6.04
C THR A 104 -9.58 1.28 5.63
N PHE A 105 -8.38 0.74 5.45
CA PHE A 105 -8.16 -0.68 5.19
C PHE A 105 -8.73 -1.53 6.33
N MET A 106 -8.39 -1.21 7.58
CA MET A 106 -8.86 -1.91 8.79
C MET A 106 -10.38 -1.86 8.99
N LYS A 107 -11.04 -0.76 8.63
CA LYS A 107 -12.50 -0.59 8.77
C LYS A 107 -13.31 -1.30 7.69
N ARG A 108 -12.72 -1.59 6.52
CA ARG A 108 -13.43 -2.29 5.45
C ARG A 108 -13.58 -3.78 5.79
N THR A 109 -14.74 -4.32 5.41
CA THR A 109 -15.14 -5.74 5.47
C THR A 109 -14.13 -6.71 4.87
N ASP A 110 -13.19 -6.22 4.05
CA ASP A 110 -12.15 -6.98 3.35
C ASP A 110 -11.13 -7.60 4.32
N VAL A 111 -11.08 -7.14 5.57
CA VAL A 111 -10.23 -7.66 6.67
C VAL A 111 -10.89 -8.84 7.39
N ARG A 112 -12.17 -9.14 7.15
CA ARG A 112 -12.87 -10.23 7.87
C ARG A 112 -12.29 -11.64 7.64
N PRO A 113 -11.67 -11.98 6.50
CA PRO A 113 -10.84 -13.19 6.41
C PRO A 113 -9.36 -12.95 6.79
N PHE A 114 -8.93 -11.69 6.97
CA PHE A 114 -7.53 -11.27 7.13
C PHE A 114 -7.34 -10.29 8.30
N PRO A 115 -7.48 -10.72 9.56
CA PRO A 115 -7.20 -9.85 10.71
C PRO A 115 -5.74 -9.37 10.69
N VAL A 116 -5.54 -8.12 11.13
CA VAL A 116 -4.26 -7.42 11.22
C VAL A 116 -4.12 -6.78 12.60
N ASP A 117 -2.92 -6.83 13.17
CA ASP A 117 -2.59 -6.40 14.52
C ASP A 117 -1.96 -5.00 14.58
N GLY A 118 -1.58 -4.46 13.42
CA GLY A 118 -0.95 -3.14 13.32
C GLY A 118 -0.47 -2.85 11.90
N GLY A 119 0.22 -1.72 11.75
CA GLY A 119 0.83 -1.29 10.50
C GLY A 119 2.31 -0.97 10.65
N LEU A 120 3.05 -1.18 9.58
CA LEU A 120 4.46 -0.84 9.41
C LEU A 120 4.58 0.08 8.20
N VAL A 121 5.19 1.25 8.39
CA VAL A 121 5.55 2.15 7.29
C VAL A 121 7.04 2.10 7.10
N VAL A 122 7.49 1.84 5.87
CA VAL A 122 8.90 1.85 5.48
C VAL A 122 9.12 2.97 4.48
N PHE A 123 10.10 3.83 4.76
CA PHE A 123 10.45 4.95 3.89
C PHE A 123 11.96 5.16 3.81
N ASP A 124 12.42 5.72 2.69
CA ASP A 124 13.87 5.95 2.46
C ASP A 124 14.27 7.30 3.05
N GLU A 125 13.55 8.35 2.66
CA GLU A 125 13.82 9.72 3.08
C GLU A 125 12.59 10.33 3.75
N PHE A 126 12.81 11.03 4.86
CA PHE A 126 11.80 11.88 5.47
C PHE A 126 12.20 13.35 5.30
N SER A 127 11.32 14.14 4.69
CA SER A 127 11.46 15.59 4.60
C SER A 127 10.28 16.26 5.30
N GLY A 128 10.54 17.07 6.32
CA GLY A 128 9.49 17.83 6.97
C GLY A 128 9.98 18.60 8.19
N ASP A 129 10.30 19.87 7.98
CA ASP A 129 10.27 20.83 9.08
C ASP A 129 8.80 21.11 9.43
N TRP A 130 8.42 20.87 10.69
CA TRP A 130 7.22 21.50 11.25
C TRP A 130 7.42 23.01 11.43
N ALA A 131 8.66 23.48 11.33
CA ALA A 131 9.04 24.88 11.41
C ALA A 131 8.89 25.52 10.01
N ARG A 132 7.95 26.46 9.90
CA ARG A 132 7.95 27.43 8.80
C ARG A 132 9.11 28.41 8.96
#